data_AF-A0A350PHX6-F1
#
_entry.id   AF-A0A350PHX6-F1
#
_cell.length_a   1.000
_cell.length_b   1.000
_cell.length_c   1.000
_cell.angle_alpha   90.00
_cell.angle_beta   90.00
_cell.angle_gamma   90.00
#
_symmetry.space_group_name_H-M   'P 1'
#
loop_
_entity.id
_entity.type
_entity.pdbx_description
1 polymer ?
#
loop_
_entity_poly.entity_id
_entity_poly.type
_entity_poly.pdbx_seq_one_letter_code
_entity_poly.pdbx_strand_id
1 'polypeptide(L)'
;SIMPPPSSGSIAVAQILDMMDDYALSELGHNSADYVHLMAESMRRAFADRSYYLGDPDFYDVPKNDLLDPKYNHARMIDFSIDTVTHSSSLSHGEFSNNYESDETTHFSIVDKDGNAVAVTTTLNGSFGSKVAVNGAGFLLNNEMDD
;
A
#
# COMPACT_ATOMS: atom_id res chain seq x y z
N SER A 1 -11.97 6.85 -7.49
CA SER A 1 -11.66 7.62 -6.27
C SER A 1 -10.74 6.78 -5.42
N ILE A 2 -9.52 7.26 -5.21
CA ILE A 2 -8.50 6.61 -4.37
C ILE A 2 -8.77 7.04 -2.92
N MET A 3 -8.72 6.12 -1.95
CA MET A 3 -8.93 6.45 -0.53
C MET A 3 -7.84 7.44 -0.06
N PRO A 4 -8.14 8.68 0.32
CA PRO A 4 -7.10 9.62 0.76
C PRO A 4 -6.51 9.20 2.12
N PRO A 5 -5.31 9.70 2.50
CA PRO A 5 -4.75 9.55 3.84
C PRO A 5 -5.77 9.88 4.94
N PRO A 6 -5.76 9.16 6.09
CA PRO A 6 -4.65 8.39 6.68
C PRO A 6 -4.42 6.99 6.09
N SER A 7 -5.25 6.52 5.16
CA SER A 7 -4.96 5.29 4.41
C SER A 7 -3.77 5.49 3.47
N SER A 8 -2.70 4.72 3.70
CA SER A 8 -1.46 4.75 2.92
C SER A 8 -1.46 3.79 1.71
N GLY A 9 -2.29 2.75 1.73
CA GLY A 9 -2.28 1.70 0.72
C GLY A 9 -2.67 2.17 -0.68
N SER A 10 -3.52 3.19 -0.77
CA SER A 10 -4.08 3.67 -2.03
C SER A 10 -3.07 4.46 -2.87
N ILE A 11 -2.18 5.23 -2.22
CA ILE A 11 -1.06 5.93 -2.86
C ILE A 11 -0.01 4.93 -3.32
N ALA A 12 0.35 3.95 -2.47
CA ALA A 12 1.30 2.91 -2.83
C ALA A 12 0.82 2.08 -4.03
N VAL A 13 -0.46 1.72 -4.09
CA VAL A 13 -1.04 1.03 -5.26
C VAL A 13 -0.95 1.87 -6.52
N ALA A 14 -1.28 3.17 -6.44
CA ALA A 14 -1.16 4.07 -7.58
C ALA A 14 0.29 4.17 -8.09
N GLN A 15 1.26 4.30 -7.19
CA GLN A 15 2.69 4.30 -7.53
C GLN A 15 3.13 3.01 -8.22
N ILE A 16 2.73 1.84 -7.69
CA ILE A 16 3.08 0.54 -8.28
C ILE A 16 2.54 0.44 -9.71
N LEU A 17 1.27 0.81 -9.93
CA LEU A 17 0.65 0.76 -11.26
C LEU A 17 1.36 1.69 -12.25
N ASP A 18 1.69 2.90 -11.82
CA ASP A 18 2.36 3.91 -12.64
C ASP A 18 3.80 3.50 -12.98
N MET A 19 4.55 2.94 -12.03
CA MET A 19 5.88 2.37 -12.25
C MET A 19 5.88 1.19 -13.23
N MET A 20 4.77 0.45 -13.32
CA MET A 20 4.63 -0.69 -14.21
C MET A 20 4.06 -0.33 -15.59
N ASP A 21 3.51 0.87 -15.78
CA ASP A 21 2.78 1.28 -17.00
C ASP A 21 3.69 1.32 -18.25
N ASP A 22 4.97 1.59 -18.07
CA ASP A 22 5.97 1.62 -19.14
C ASP A 22 6.31 0.23 -19.71
N TYR A 23 5.90 -0.84 -19.04
CA TYR A 23 6.31 -2.20 -19.38
C TYR A 23 5.16 -2.94 -20.07
N ALA A 24 5.47 -3.67 -21.15
CA ALA A 24 4.50 -4.48 -21.87
C ALA A 24 4.13 -5.75 -21.05
N LEU A 25 3.36 -5.59 -19.97
CA LEU A 25 3.00 -6.66 -19.02
C LEU A 25 2.37 -7.88 -19.71
N SER A 26 1.58 -7.65 -20.76
CA SER A 26 0.97 -8.71 -21.57
C SER A 26 1.99 -9.56 -22.32
N GLU A 27 3.13 -8.99 -22.68
CA GLU A 27 4.22 -9.69 -23.39
C GLU A 27 5.12 -10.46 -22.42
N LEU A 28 5.30 -9.95 -21.19
CA LEU A 28 6.06 -10.65 -20.14
C LEU A 28 5.40 -11.98 -19.73
N GLY A 29 4.08 -12.09 -19.88
CA GLY A 29 3.31 -13.25 -19.46
C GLY A 29 2.99 -13.23 -17.96
N HIS A 30 1.72 -13.42 -17.62
CA HIS A 30 1.27 -13.39 -16.22
C HIS A 30 2.00 -14.44 -15.38
N ASN A 31 2.56 -14.03 -14.24
CA ASN A 31 3.34 -14.85 -13.31
C ASN A 31 4.62 -15.47 -13.91
N SER A 32 5.16 -14.91 -14.99
CA SER A 32 6.54 -15.22 -15.41
C SER A 32 7.56 -14.66 -14.40
N ALA A 33 8.80 -15.11 -14.48
CA ALA A 33 9.87 -14.60 -13.63
C ALA A 33 10.06 -13.08 -13.81
N ASP A 34 10.06 -12.62 -15.06
CA ASP A 34 10.21 -11.20 -15.43
C ASP A 34 9.05 -10.35 -14.91
N TYR A 35 7.82 -10.86 -15.03
CA TYR A 35 6.63 -10.21 -14.47
C TYR A 35 6.71 -10.06 -12.95
N VAL A 36 7.05 -11.15 -12.25
CA VAL A 36 7.16 -11.16 -10.79
C VAL A 36 8.30 -10.26 -10.32
N HIS A 37 9.43 -10.23 -11.05
CA HIS A 37 10.56 -9.37 -10.75
C HIS A 37 10.19 -7.89 -10.86
N LEU A 38 9.57 -7.49 -11.98
CA LEU A 38 9.07 -6.12 -12.17
C LEU A 38 8.08 -5.71 -11.06
N MET A 39 7.12 -6.58 -10.74
CA MET A 39 6.14 -6.35 -9.67
C MET A 39 6.85 -6.16 -8.32
N ALA A 40 7.80 -7.03 -7.98
CA ALA A 40 8.52 -6.97 -6.72
C ALA A 40 9.41 -5.72 -6.60
N GLU A 41 10.07 -5.31 -7.68
CA GLU A 41 10.90 -4.10 -7.74
C GLU A 41 10.08 -2.82 -7.62
N SER A 42 8.89 -2.79 -8.23
CA SER A 42 7.93 -1.68 -8.13
C SER A 42 7.36 -1.57 -6.72
N MET A 43 6.91 -2.70 -6.16
CA MET A 43 6.46 -2.78 -4.75
C MET A 43 7.55 -2.31 -3.80
N ARG A 44 8.79 -2.78 -3.94
CA ARG A 44 9.91 -2.40 -3.07
C ARG A 44 10.10 -0.88 -3.01
N ARG A 45 9.99 -0.19 -4.15
CA ARG A 45 10.14 1.27 -4.24
C ARG A 45 8.96 2.02 -3.64
N ALA A 46 7.73 1.56 -3.88
CA ALA A 46 6.52 2.16 -3.31
C ALA A 46 6.43 1.95 -1.79
N PHE A 47 6.81 0.77 -1.29
CA PHE A 47 6.83 0.49 0.15
C PHE A 47 7.93 1.27 0.87
N ALA A 48 9.07 1.53 0.23
CA ALA A 48 10.06 2.47 0.75
C ALA A 48 9.39 3.84 0.95
N ASP A 49 8.85 4.45 -0.11
CA ASP A 49 8.22 5.78 0.00
C ASP A 49 7.09 5.82 1.03
N ARG A 50 6.27 4.76 1.11
CA ARG A 50 5.23 4.61 2.14
C ARG A 50 5.82 4.72 3.55
N SER A 51 6.86 3.96 3.86
CA SER A 51 7.40 3.91 5.22
C SER A 51 8.01 5.23 5.71
N TYR A 52 8.31 6.17 4.82
CA TYR A 52 8.91 7.47 5.19
C TYR A 52 7.95 8.64 5.07
N TYR A 53 7.13 8.69 4.02
CA TYR A 53 6.27 9.83 3.75
C TYR A 53 4.83 9.65 4.23
N LEU A 54 4.36 8.40 4.40
CA LEU A 54 2.96 8.14 4.77
C LEU A 54 2.86 7.96 6.29
N GLY A 55 2.66 9.09 6.97
CA GLY A 55 2.24 9.17 8.37
C GLY A 55 0.88 9.88 8.51
N ASP A 56 0.45 10.11 9.75
CA ASP A 56 -0.79 10.81 10.03
C ASP A 56 -0.74 12.25 9.48
N PRO A 57 -1.63 12.63 8.53
CA PRO A 57 -1.66 13.95 7.94
C PRO A 57 -1.94 15.09 8.94
N ASP A 58 -2.51 14.80 10.12
CA ASP A 58 -2.71 15.78 11.19
C ASP A 58 -1.37 16.14 11.89
N PHE A 59 -0.31 15.34 11.69
CA PHE A 59 1.01 15.53 12.28
C PHE A 59 2.12 15.80 11.25
N TYR A 60 1.92 15.45 9.97
CA TYR A 60 2.90 15.65 8.89
C TYR A 60 2.23 15.94 7.54
N ASP A 61 2.74 16.91 6.78
CA ASP A 61 2.21 17.19 5.44
C ASP A 61 2.73 16.15 4.42
N VAL A 62 1.90 15.17 4.12
CA VAL A 62 2.19 14.13 3.13
C VAL A 62 2.29 14.76 1.73
N PRO A 63 3.41 14.61 0.99
CA PRO A 63 3.58 15.17 -0.35
C PRO A 63 2.82 14.34 -1.41
N LYS A 64 1.48 14.27 -1.29
CA LYS A 64 0.61 13.41 -2.11
C LYS A 64 0.75 13.69 -3.62
N ASN A 65 0.91 14.96 -3.99
CA ASN A 65 1.03 15.34 -5.40
C ASN A 65 2.35 14.85 -6.00
N ASP A 66 3.43 14.86 -5.23
CA ASP A 66 4.74 14.41 -5.71
C ASP A 66 4.79 12.88 -5.79
N LEU A 67 4.22 12.19 -4.79
CA LEU A 67 4.12 10.72 -4.79
C LEU A 67 3.24 10.17 -5.93
N LEU A 68 2.31 10.98 -6.43
CA LEU A 68 1.44 10.64 -7.56
C LEU A 68 1.92 11.25 -8.90
N ASP A 69 3.06 11.96 -8.92
CA ASP A 69 3.60 12.53 -10.16
C ASP A 69 4.25 11.41 -11.01
N PRO A 70 3.79 11.19 -12.26
CA PRO A 70 4.39 10.19 -13.13
C PRO A 70 5.90 10.36 -13.29
N LYS A 71 6.38 11.59 -13.41
CA LYS A 71 7.82 11.85 -13.57
C LYS A 71 8.62 11.36 -12.37
N TYR A 72 8.07 11.50 -11.17
CA TYR A 72 8.69 10.98 -9.96
C TYR A 72 8.75 9.45 -10.01
N ASN A 73 7.62 8.80 -10.30
CA ASN A 73 7.54 7.33 -10.36
C ASN A 73 8.42 6.72 -11.46
N HIS A 74 8.50 7.34 -12.65
CA HIS A 74 9.46 6.95 -13.69
C HIS A 74 10.91 7.11 -13.21
N ALA A 75 11.23 8.22 -12.54
CA ALA A 75 12.57 8.44 -12.00
C ALA A 75 12.94 7.39 -10.93
N ARG A 76 11.96 6.88 -10.16
CA ARG A 76 12.18 5.78 -9.22
C ARG A 76 12.54 4.47 -9.91
N MET A 77 12.14 4.26 -11.15
CA MET A 77 12.42 3.06 -11.93
C MET A 77 13.65 3.21 -12.85
N ILE A 78 14.37 4.33 -12.83
CA ILE A 78 15.47 4.59 -13.77
C ILE A 78 16.65 3.60 -13.64
N ASP A 79 16.84 3.04 -12.45
CA ASP A 79 17.86 2.05 -12.13
C ASP A 79 17.34 0.61 -12.16
N PHE A 80 16.07 0.40 -12.51
CA PHE A 80 15.50 -0.93 -12.69
C PHE A 80 16.17 -1.63 -13.87
N SER A 81 16.42 -2.92 -13.67
CA SER A 81 16.95 -3.82 -14.68
C SER A 81 16.32 -5.18 -14.51
N ILE A 82 15.96 -5.80 -15.63
CA ILE A 82 15.33 -7.12 -15.63
C ILE A 82 16.29 -8.21 -15.16
N ASP A 83 17.59 -8.01 -15.38
CA ASP A 83 18.63 -9.01 -15.12
C ASP A 83 19.22 -8.91 -13.71
N THR A 84 18.91 -7.83 -12.97
CA THR A 84 19.54 -7.54 -11.68
C THR A 84 18.54 -7.08 -10.63
N VAL A 85 18.70 -7.58 -9.41
CA VAL A 85 17.87 -7.20 -8.26
C VAL A 85 18.45 -5.96 -7.58
N THR A 86 17.59 -5.00 -7.24
CA THR A 86 18.00 -3.83 -6.45
C THR A 86 18.06 -4.20 -4.98
N HIS A 87 19.21 -4.13 -4.32
CA HIS A 87 19.25 -4.43 -2.88
C HIS A 87 18.37 -3.44 -2.10
N SER A 88 17.49 -3.94 -1.22
CA SER A 88 16.63 -3.06 -0.42
C SER A 88 17.44 -2.08 0.44
N SER A 89 18.66 -2.43 0.83
CA SER A 89 19.59 -1.58 1.57
C SER A 89 20.21 -0.45 0.75
N SER A 90 20.21 -0.53 -0.59
CA SER A 90 20.72 0.54 -1.47
C SER A 90 19.64 1.54 -1.86
N LEU A 91 18.37 1.25 -1.59
CA LEU A 91 17.28 2.22 -1.65
C LEU A 91 17.26 2.99 -0.33
N SER A 92 17.63 4.28 -0.35
CA SER A 92 17.37 5.19 0.79
C SER A 92 15.85 5.31 0.97
N HIS A 93 15.24 5.28 2.17
CA HIS A 93 15.70 5.40 3.57
C HIS A 93 15.69 4.06 4.35
N GLY A 94 16.43 3.99 5.47
CA GLY A 94 16.80 2.74 6.17
C GLY A 94 16.24 2.52 7.58
N GLU A 95 16.58 1.31 8.08
CA GLU A 95 16.39 0.67 9.41
C GLU A 95 14.94 0.38 9.84
N PHE A 96 14.64 -0.92 9.94
CA PHE A 96 13.37 -1.49 10.40
C PHE A 96 12.94 -0.87 11.75
N SER A 97 11.82 -0.14 11.76
CA SER A 97 10.88 -0.29 12.86
C SER A 97 10.01 -1.50 12.54
N ASN A 98 9.98 -2.48 13.44
CA ASN A 98 9.01 -3.59 13.39
C ASN A 98 7.60 -3.01 13.59
N ASN A 99 7.03 -2.37 12.57
CA ASN A 99 5.62 -2.05 12.54
C ASN A 99 4.92 -3.33 12.07
N TYR A 100 4.41 -4.07 13.04
CA TYR A 100 3.60 -5.25 12.78
C TYR A 100 2.21 -4.77 12.38
N GLU A 101 1.95 -4.66 11.08
CA GLU A 101 0.58 -4.50 10.56
C GLU A 101 -0.12 -5.87 10.58
N SER A 102 -1.37 -5.90 11.02
CA SER A 102 -2.14 -7.14 11.05
C SER A 102 -2.78 -7.47 9.69
N ASP A 103 -2.78 -8.76 9.31
CA ASP A 103 -3.42 -9.28 8.10
C ASP A 103 -4.97 -9.33 8.18
N GLU A 104 -5.56 -8.94 9.32
CA GLU A 104 -6.95 -9.27 9.68
C GLU A 104 -7.93 -8.14 9.31
N THR A 105 -8.25 -8.03 8.01
CA THR A 105 -9.19 -7.03 7.49
C THR A 105 -10.37 -7.67 6.76
N THR A 106 -11.59 -7.15 6.96
CA THR A 106 -12.77 -7.54 6.17
C THR A 106 -13.03 -6.50 5.07
N HIS A 107 -13.10 -6.97 3.82
CA HIS A 107 -13.48 -6.15 2.67
C HIS A 107 -14.74 -6.69 2.01
N PHE A 108 -15.69 -5.81 1.67
CA PHE A 108 -16.85 -6.17 0.86
C PHE A 108 -17.21 -5.06 -0.13
N SER A 109 -17.75 -5.48 -1.28
CA SER A 109 -18.19 -4.60 -2.36
C SER A 109 -19.65 -4.88 -2.69
N ILE A 110 -20.44 -3.82 -2.91
CA ILE A 110 -21.86 -3.89 -3.24
C ILE A 110 -22.09 -3.08 -4.51
N VAL A 111 -22.80 -3.67 -5.48
CA VAL A 111 -23.33 -2.98 -6.66
C VAL A 111 -24.82 -3.22 -6.71
N ASP A 112 -25.62 -2.16 -6.83
CA ASP A 112 -27.06 -2.26 -6.95
C ASP A 112 -27.55 -2.16 -8.41
N LYS A 113 -28.85 -2.43 -8.59
CA LYS A 113 -29.50 -2.41 -9.91
C LYS A 113 -29.56 -1.03 -10.57
N ASP A 114 -29.38 0.03 -9.79
CA ASP A 114 -29.43 1.42 -10.24
C ASP A 114 -28.02 1.94 -10.60
N GLY A 115 -27.00 1.08 -10.46
CA GLY A 115 -25.60 1.37 -10.80
C GLY A 115 -24.81 2.00 -9.67
N ASN A 116 -25.36 2.07 -8.44
CA ASN A 116 -24.58 2.54 -7.30
C ASN A 116 -23.57 1.46 -6.91
N ALA A 117 -22.34 1.88 -6.60
CA ALA A 117 -21.26 1.00 -6.17
C ALA A 117 -20.64 1.51 -4.85
N VAL A 118 -20.45 0.60 -3.90
CA VAL A 118 -19.82 0.89 -2.60
C VAL A 118 -18.77 -0.18 -2.31
N ALA A 119 -17.56 0.25 -1.95
CA ALA A 119 -16.49 -0.61 -1.47
C ALA A 119 -16.17 -0.22 -0.02
N VAL A 120 -16.26 -1.18 0.90
CA VAL A 120 -16.02 -0.95 2.34
C VAL A 120 -14.90 -1.88 2.81
N THR A 121 -13.88 -1.28 3.39
CA THR A 121 -12.81 -1.97 4.12
C THR A 121 -12.95 -1.61 5.60
N THR A 122 -13.08 -2.61 6.46
CA THR A 122 -13.16 -2.42 7.91
C THR A 122 -12.19 -3.36 8.62
N THR A 123 -11.50 -2.84 9.64
CA THR A 123 -10.53 -3.59 10.44
C THR A 123 -10.73 -3.28 11.93
N LEU A 124 -10.23 -4.17 12.79
CA LEU A 124 -10.04 -3.93 14.22
C LEU A 124 -8.54 -3.82 14.57
N ASN A 125 -7.69 -3.66 13.55
CA ASN A 125 -6.28 -4.01 13.50
C ASN A 125 -6.06 -5.53 13.65
N GLY A 126 -5.83 -6.04 14.86
CA GLY A 126 -5.64 -7.47 15.10
C GLY A 126 -6.93 -8.30 15.10
N SER A 127 -6.80 -9.64 15.05
CA SER A 127 -7.93 -10.55 15.29
C SER A 127 -8.54 -10.30 16.68
N PHE A 128 -9.83 -9.93 16.71
CA PHE A 128 -10.57 -9.46 17.90
C PHE A 128 -10.06 -8.14 18.51
N GLY A 129 -9.27 -7.36 17.76
CA GLY A 129 -8.67 -6.10 18.20
C GLY A 129 -7.83 -6.27 19.47
N SER A 130 -8.08 -5.42 20.45
CA SER A 130 -7.46 -5.46 21.78
C SER A 130 -7.83 -6.69 22.64
N LYS A 131 -8.74 -7.56 22.16
CA LYS A 131 -9.36 -8.67 22.92
C LYS A 131 -10.15 -8.20 24.15
N VAL A 132 -10.42 -6.89 24.27
CA VAL A 132 -11.26 -6.31 25.31
C VAL A 132 -12.69 -6.18 24.81
N ALA A 133 -13.62 -6.76 25.58
CA ALA A 133 -15.05 -6.61 25.35
C ALA A 133 -15.65 -5.62 26.36
N VAL A 134 -16.52 -4.72 25.88
CA VAL A 134 -17.23 -3.79 26.77
C VAL A 134 -18.35 -4.54 27.50
N ASN A 135 -18.20 -4.67 28.81
CA ASN A 135 -19.14 -5.40 29.66
C ASN A 135 -20.55 -4.82 29.55
N GLY A 136 -21.53 -5.67 29.24
CA GLY A 136 -22.93 -5.29 29.06
C GLY A 136 -23.32 -4.77 27.67
N ALA A 137 -22.36 -4.41 26.81
CA ALA A 137 -22.64 -3.85 25.48
C ALA A 137 -22.31 -4.81 24.31
N GLY A 138 -21.47 -5.82 24.54
CA GLY A 138 -21.29 -6.94 23.60
C GLY A 138 -20.47 -6.63 22.33
N PHE A 139 -19.71 -5.53 22.31
CA PHE A 139 -18.78 -5.21 21.22
C PHE A 139 -17.33 -5.24 21.69
N LEU A 140 -16.42 -5.51 20.73
CA LEU A 140 -14.97 -5.57 20.91
C LEU A 140 -14.35 -4.21 20.61
N LEU A 141 -13.23 -3.90 21.27
CA LEU A 141 -12.45 -2.69 21.03
C LEU A 141 -11.27 -2.98 20.08
N ASN A 142 -11.04 -2.11 19.10
CA ASN A 142 -9.85 -2.19 18.22
C ASN A 142 -8.54 -1.97 18.99
N ASN A 143 -7.40 -2.26 18.36
CA ASN A 143 -6.07 -1.88 18.82
C ASN A 143 -5.31 -1.11 17.72
N GLU A 144 -6.00 -0.17 17.07
CA GLU A 144 -5.46 0.58 15.92
C GLU A 144 -4.27 1.50 16.28
N MET A 145 -4.09 1.82 17.57
CA MET A 145 -2.97 2.65 18.04
C MET A 145 -1.60 1.93 18.07
N ASP A 146 -1.57 0.65 17.69
CA ASP A 146 -0.34 -0.14 17.59
C ASP A 146 0.33 -0.05 16.21
N ASP A 147 -0.34 0.57 15.22
CA ASP A 147 0.17 0.86 13.86
C ASP A 147 1.13 2.07 13.82
#